data_AF-A0A2C9T5L6-F1
#
_entry.id   AF-A0A2C9T5L6-F1
#
_cell.length_a   1.000
_cell.length_b   1.000
_cell.length_c   1.000
_cell.angle_alpha   90.00
_cell.angle_beta   90.00
_cell.angle_gamma   90.00
#
_symmetry.space_group_name_H-M   'P 1'
#
loop_
_entity.id
_entity.type
_entity.pdbx_description
1 polymer ?
#
loop_
_entity_poly.entity_id
_entity_poly.type
_entity_poly.pdbx_seq_one_letter_code
_entity_poly.pdbx_strand_id
1 'polypeptide(L)' 'MAKQWPSKNPQGTKTTKTPPAGKTYSLSVRKAAARAAVTASKKTGRPVDPRVAKLADS' A
#
# COMPACT_ATOMS: atom_id res chain seq x y z
N MET A 1 -12.26 10.56 -44.74
CA MET A 1 -11.15 9.86 -44.07
C MET A 1 -10.84 10.55 -42.73
N ALA A 2 -11.26 9.96 -41.61
CA ALA A 2 -11.01 10.52 -40.28
C ALA A 2 -9.64 10.05 -39.74
N LYS A 3 -8.79 11.02 -39.38
CA LYS A 3 -7.50 10.77 -38.71
C LYS A 3 -7.78 10.33 -37.27
N GLN A 4 -7.62 9.05 -37.00
CA GLN A 4 -7.68 8.50 -35.65
C GLN A 4 -6.38 8.83 -34.91
N TRP A 5 -6.47 9.73 -33.94
CA TRP A 5 -5.37 10.13 -33.07
C TRP A 5 -5.17 9.07 -31.97
N PRO A 6 -3.94 8.62 -31.67
CA PRO A 6 -3.73 7.69 -30.55
C PRO A 6 -3.96 8.44 -29.23
N SER A 7 -5.04 8.08 -28.54
CA SER A 7 -5.35 8.50 -27.18
C SER A 7 -4.26 8.01 -26.23
N LYS A 8 -3.35 8.90 -25.84
CA LYS A 8 -2.49 8.71 -24.67
C LYS A 8 -3.37 8.92 -23.45
N ASN A 9 -4.10 7.89 -23.06
CA ASN A 9 -4.72 7.79 -21.74
C ASN A 9 -3.68 7.17 -20.79
N PRO A 10 -2.86 7.95 -20.05
CA PRO A 10 -2.18 7.39 -18.89
C PRO A 10 -3.26 7.08 -17.86
N GLN A 11 -3.52 5.79 -17.71
CA GLN A 11 -4.52 5.22 -16.84
C GLN A 11 -4.43 5.86 -15.44
N GLY A 12 -5.61 6.18 -14.90
CA GLY A 12 -5.78 6.88 -13.63
C GLY A 12 -4.90 6.34 -12.50
N THR A 13 -4.34 7.28 -11.75
CA THR A 13 -3.55 7.06 -10.55
C THR A 13 -4.37 6.30 -9.50
N LYS A 14 -4.39 4.97 -9.59
CA LYS A 14 -4.53 4.13 -8.41
C LYS A 14 -3.33 4.50 -7.55
N THR A 15 -3.56 5.15 -6.41
CA THR A 15 -2.52 5.53 -5.44
C THR A 15 -1.78 4.28 -4.98
N THR A 16 -0.75 3.88 -5.71
CA THR A 16 0.24 2.93 -5.24
C THR A 16 1.08 3.69 -4.23
N LYS A 17 0.86 3.43 -2.93
CA LYS A 17 1.80 3.82 -1.88
C LYS A 17 3.11 3.06 -2.11
N THR A 18 3.91 3.51 -3.06
CA THR A 18 5.27 3.04 -3.26
C THR A 18 6.07 3.59 -2.07
N PRO A 19 6.57 2.74 -1.15
CA PRO A 19 7.46 3.22 -0.11
C PRO A 19 8.68 3.88 -0.78
N PRO A 20 9.19 5.00 -0.25
CA PRO A 20 10.30 5.71 -0.87
C PRO A 20 11.49 4.76 -1.07
N ALA A 21 11.83 4.54 -2.34
CA ALA A 21 12.95 3.72 -2.77
C ALA A 21 14.24 4.32 -2.22
N GLY A 22 14.77 3.76 -1.13
CA GLY A 22 16.03 4.22 -0.54
C GLY A 22 16.18 4.01 0.96
N LYS A 23 15.13 3.61 1.69
CA LYS A 23 15.22 3.30 3.13
C LYS A 23 14.79 1.86 3.39
N THR A 24 15.76 0.96 3.51
CA THR A 24 15.51 -0.40 3.99
C THR A 24 15.22 -0.33 5.48
N TYR A 25 13.95 -0.13 5.85
CA TYR A 25 13.55 -0.22 7.25
C TYR A 25 13.81 -1.64 7.75
N SER A 26 14.52 -1.76 8.88
CA SER A 26 14.78 -3.03 9.56
C SER A 26 13.48 -3.82 9.69
N LEU A 27 13.53 -5.15 9.51
CA LEU A 27 12.34 -6.01 9.60
C LEU A 27 11.54 -5.77 10.89
N SER A 28 12.23 -5.49 11.99
CA SER A 28 11.64 -5.11 13.28
C SER A 28 10.74 -3.87 13.19
N VAL A 29 11.19 -2.81 12.52
CA VAL A 29 10.42 -1.57 12.32
C VAL A 29 9.16 -1.85 11.50
N ARG A 30 9.27 -2.67 10.45
CA ARG A 30 8.11 -3.05 9.63
C ARG A 30 7.08 -3.86 10.41
N LYS A 31 7.51 -4.80 11.24
CA LYS A 31 6.63 -5.57 12.14
C LYS A 31 5.93 -4.67 13.16
N ALA A 32 6.68 -3.75 13.78
CA ALA A 32 6.12 -2.79 14.74
C ALA A 32 5.05 -1.90 14.10
N ALA A 33 5.34 -1.35 12.91
CA ALA A 33 4.38 -0.56 12.15
C ALA A 33 3.14 -1.39 11.76
N ALA A 34 3.31 -2.65 11.34
CA ALA A 34 2.20 -3.54 11.01
C ALA A 34 1.30 -3.81 12.22
N ARG A 35 1.88 -4.05 13.41
CA ARG A 35 1.13 -4.22 14.67
C ARG A 35 0.32 -2.97 15.01
N ALA A 36 0.92 -1.78 14.90
CA ALA A 36 0.23 -0.51 15.15
C ALA A 36 -0.93 -0.27 14.16
N ALA A 37 -0.73 -0.61 12.88
CA ALA A 37 -1.79 -0.52 11.89
C ALA A 37 -2.96 -1.46 12.23
N VAL A 38 -2.69 -2.71 12.62
CA VAL A 38 -3.72 -3.68 13.02
C VAL A 38 -4.51 -3.19 14.24
N THR A 39 -3.84 -2.68 15.28
CA THR A 39 -4.52 -2.21 16.49
C THR A 39 -5.38 -0.98 16.23
N ALA A 40 -4.90 -0.03 15.42
CA ALA A 40 -5.69 1.13 14.99
C ALA A 40 -6.89 0.72 14.12
N SER A 41 -6.70 -0.27 13.24
CA SER A 41 -7.77 -0.78 12.38
C SER A 41 -8.87 -1.46 13.19
N LYS A 42 -8.51 -2.26 14.20
CA LYS A 42 -9.46 -2.86 15.15
C LYS A 42 -10.32 -1.81 15.85
N LYS A 43 -9.72 -0.68 16.23
CA LYS A 43 -10.45 0.45 16.85
C LYS A 43 -11.40 1.17 15.89
N THR A 44 -11.05 1.24 14.61
CA THR A 44 -11.82 1.98 13.60
C THR A 44 -12.80 1.11 12.83
N GLY A 45 -12.81 -0.20 13.06
CA GLY A 45 -13.62 -1.16 12.31
C GLY A 45 -13.17 -1.35 10.85
N ARG A 46 -12.04 -0.77 10.44
CA ARG A 46 -11.53 -0.93 9.07
C ARG A 46 -10.88 -2.30 8.90
N PRO A 47 -11.07 -2.97 7.76
CA PRO A 47 -10.37 -4.21 7.47
C PRO A 47 -8.88 -3.92 7.24
N VAL A 48 -8.02 -4.72 7.87
CA VAL A 48 -6.57 -4.71 7.62
C VAL A 48 -6.28 -5.60 6.42
N ASP A 49 -5.36 -5.17 5.56
CA ASP A 49 -4.87 -6.05 4.48
C ASP A 49 -4.26 -7.34 5.06
N PRO A 50 -4.63 -8.53 4.55
CA PRO A 50 -4.13 -9.81 5.09
C PRO A 50 -2.60 -9.93 5.12
N ARG A 51 -1.86 -9.26 4.23
CA ARG A 51 -0.39 -9.27 4.23
C ARG A 51 0.17 -8.47 5.40
N VAL A 52 -0.47 -7.35 5.74
CA VAL A 52 -0.10 -6.54 6.91
C VAL A 52 -0.42 -7.29 8.20
N ALA A 53 -1.56 -7.98 8.26
CA ALA A 53 -1.90 -8.85 9.38
C ALA A 53 -0.86 -9.97 9.56
N LYS A 54 -0.48 -10.67 8.48
CA LYS A 54 0.59 -11.68 8.51
C LYS A 54 1.93 -11.09 8.96
N LEU A 55 2.28 -9.90 8.46
CA LEU A 55 3.53 -9.21 8.82
C LEU A 55 3.57 -8.81 10.30
N ALA A 56 2.43 -8.53 10.93
CA ALA A 56 2.36 -8.23 12.36
C ALA A 56 2.63 -9.45 13.26
N ASP A 57 2.27 -10.64 12.76
CA ASP A 57 2.37 -11.94 13.45
C ASP A 57 3.70 -12.67 13.19
N SER A 58 4.35 -12.39 12.05
CA SER A 58 5.62 -13.00 11.63
C SER A 58 6.82 -12.58 12.48
#